data_AF-A0A3D4IN15-F1
#
_entry.id   AF-A0A3D4IN15-F1
#
_cell.length_a   1.000
_cell.length_b   1.000
_cell.length_c   1.000
_cell.angle_alpha   90.00
_cell.angle_beta   90.00
_cell.angle_gamma   90.00
#
_symmetry.space_group_name_H-M   'P 1'
#
loop_
_entity.id
_entity.type
_entity.pdbx_description
1 polymer ?
#
loop_
_entity_poly.entity_id
_entity_poly.type
_entity_poly.pdbx_seq_one_letter_code
_entity_poly.pdbx_strand_id
1 'polypeptide(L)'
;MTKRPLRKRAKYSLIYYFVRLLIFVSNLIPRRLWLWFCGLLGRIAYSFATETREQITLHLGLAYSKEKSLKEILALSKETFKMLGKNAGDVLRA
;
A
#
# COMPACT_ATOMS: atom_id res chain seq x y z
N MET A 1 17.81 -18.59 -28.43
CA MET A 1 17.08 -17.54 -27.67
C MET A 1 15.58 -17.73 -27.84
N THR A 2 14.94 -18.46 -26.93
CA THR A 2 13.50 -18.73 -26.96
C THR A 2 12.73 -17.41 -26.97
N LYS A 3 12.03 -17.10 -28.08
CA LYS A 3 11.21 -15.89 -28.22
C LYS A 3 10.17 -15.88 -27.11
N ARG A 4 10.44 -15.19 -25.99
CA ARG A 4 9.43 -14.96 -24.95
C ARG A 4 8.19 -14.40 -25.65
N PRO A 5 6.99 -14.96 -25.42
CA PRO A 5 5.80 -14.61 -26.20
C PRO A 5 5.58 -13.10 -26.16
N LEU A 6 5.25 -12.49 -27.30
CA LEU A 6 5.10 -11.03 -27.47
C LEU A 6 4.21 -10.42 -26.36
N ARG A 7 3.17 -11.13 -25.95
CA ARG A 7 2.29 -10.79 -24.82
C ARG A 7 3.04 -10.55 -23.50
N LYS A 8 4.04 -11.39 -23.16
CA LYS A 8 4.85 -11.22 -21.95
C LYS A 8 5.70 -9.96 -22.06
N ARG A 9 6.33 -9.70 -23.21
CA ARG A 9 7.14 -8.48 -23.42
C ARG A 9 6.30 -7.21 -23.28
N ALA A 10 5.13 -7.16 -23.93
CA ALA A 10 4.22 -6.02 -23.82
C ALA A 10 3.75 -5.79 -22.37
N LYS A 11 3.39 -6.86 -21.65
CA LYS A 11 3.02 -6.78 -20.22
C LYS A 11 4.14 -6.19 -19.37
N TYR A 12 5.37 -6.68 -19.51
CA TYR A 12 6.50 -6.17 -18.71
C TYR A 12 6.88 -4.74 -19.09
N SER A 13 6.85 -4.39 -20.38
CA SER A 13 7.07 -3.01 -20.81
C SER A 13 6.02 -2.06 -20.24
N LEU A 14 4.74 -2.46 -20.26
CA LEU A 14 3.66 -1.65 -19.70
C LEU A 14 3.84 -1.43 -18.19
N ILE A 15 4.13 -2.50 -17.43
CA ILE A 15 4.39 -2.40 -15.99
C ILE A 15 5.60 -1.49 -15.73
N TYR A 16 6.67 -1.65 -16.51
CA TYR A 16 7.87 -0.84 -16.36
C TYR A 16 7.60 0.65 -16.59
N TYR A 17 6.94 1.01 -17.69
CA TYR A 17 6.60 2.41 -17.97
C TYR A 17 5.59 2.97 -16.97
N PHE A 18 4.65 2.14 -16.50
CA PHE A 18 3.71 2.53 -15.46
C PHE A 18 4.42 2.87 -14.15
N VAL A 19 5.35 2.03 -13.70
CA VAL A 19 6.16 2.31 -12.49
C VAL A 19 7.01 3.57 -12.67
N ARG A 20 7.65 3.75 -13.84
CA ARG A 20 8.39 5.01 -14.13
C ARG A 20 7.48 6.24 -14.09
N LEU A 21 6.26 6.13 -14.62
CA LEU A 21 5.28 7.21 -14.54
C LEU A 21 4.91 7.52 -13.09
N LEU A 22 4.67 6.50 -12.26
CA LEU A 22 4.39 6.70 -10.84
C LEU A 22 5.53 7.40 -10.10
N ILE A 23 6.78 7.02 -10.36
CA ILE A 23 7.97 7.68 -9.79
C ILE A 23 8.09 9.13 -10.26
N PHE A 24 7.79 9.40 -11.54
CA PHE A 24 7.81 10.77 -12.05
C PHE A 24 6.73 11.64 -11.38
N VAL A 25 5.50 11.13 -11.30
CA VAL A 25 4.37 11.83 -10.67
C VAL A 25 4.61 12.03 -9.17
N SER A 26 5.14 11.01 -8.47
CA SER A 26 5.44 11.08 -7.03
C SER A 26 6.43 12.21 -6.72
N ASN A 27 7.38 12.48 -7.62
CA ASN A 27 8.38 13.54 -7.46
C ASN A 27 7.85 14.93 -7.82
N LEU A 28 6.92 15.03 -8.78
CA LEU A 28 6.33 16.30 -9.21
C LEU A 28 5.39 16.91 -8.15
N ILE A 29 4.64 16.08 -7.44
CA ILE A 29 3.65 16.51 -6.45
C ILE A 29 4.35 16.89 -5.13
N PRO A 30 3.92 17.93 -4.39
CA PRO A 30 4.41 18.20 -3.04
C PRO A 30 4.25 17.00 -2.10
N ARG A 31 5.29 16.68 -1.32
CA ARG A 31 5.34 15.48 -0.46
C ARG A 31 4.08 15.30 0.41
N ARG A 32 3.60 16.39 1.02
CA ARG A 32 2.41 16.36 1.89
C ARG A 32 1.16 15.88 1.16
N LEU A 33 0.96 16.33 -0.08
CA LEU A 33 -0.19 15.94 -0.91
C LEU A 33 -0.03 14.49 -1.39
N TRP A 34 1.17 14.12 -1.83
CA TRP A 34 1.47 12.75 -2.25
C TRP A 34 1.20 11.73 -1.14
N LEU A 35 1.75 11.96 0.07
CA LEU A 35 1.53 11.06 1.21
C LEU A 35 0.08 11.07 1.70
N TRP A 36 -0.61 12.21 1.63
CA TRP A 36 -2.04 12.24 1.95
C TRP A 36 -2.83 11.36 0.97
N PHE A 37 -2.56 11.47 -0.33
CA PHE A 37 -3.17 10.64 -1.37
C PHE A 37 -2.87 9.16 -1.18
N CYS A 38 -1.60 8.77 -0.99
CA CYS A 38 -1.24 7.37 -0.75
C CYS A 38 -1.83 6.82 0.55
N GLY A 39 -1.95 7.66 1.59
CA GLY A 39 -2.65 7.30 2.83
C GLY A 39 -4.15 7.07 2.63
N LEU A 40 -4.80 7.85 1.76
CA LEU A 40 -6.18 7.63 1.35
C LEU A 40 -6.32 6.30 0.58
N LEU A 41 -5.41 6.01 -0.36
CA LEU A 41 -5.39 4.72 -1.06
C LEU A 41 -5.22 3.55 -0.08
N GLY A 42 -4.37 3.69 0.94
CA GLY A 42 -4.22 2.69 2.00
C GLY A 42 -5.52 2.45 2.77
N ARG A 43 -6.27 3.51 3.10
CA ARG A 43 -7.61 3.40 3.72
C ARG A 43 -8.61 2.71 2.82
N ILE A 44 -8.59 3.00 1.52
CA ILE A 44 -9.46 2.34 0.55
C ILE A 44 -9.11 0.85 0.47
N ALA A 45 -7.80 0.52 0.46
CA ALA A 45 -7.33 -0.87 0.42
C ALA A 45 -7.80 -1.70 1.61
N TYR A 46 -7.99 -1.11 2.80
CA TYR A 46 -8.56 -1.79 3.97
C TYR A 46 -9.92 -2.44 3.70
N SER A 47 -10.73 -1.86 2.81
CA SER A 47 -12.04 -2.38 2.45
C SER A 47 -11.99 -3.62 1.55
N PHE A 48 -10.90 -3.80 0.80
CA PHE A 48 -10.75 -4.88 -0.19
C PHE A 48 -9.78 -5.98 0.25
N ALA A 49 -8.77 -5.65 1.06
CA ALA A 49 -7.74 -6.58 1.51
C ALA A 49 -8.15 -7.33 2.78
N THR A 50 -9.22 -8.13 2.68
CA THR A 50 -9.84 -8.85 3.81
C THR A 50 -8.84 -9.72 4.57
N GLU A 51 -8.05 -10.54 3.87
CA GLU A 51 -7.06 -11.44 4.48
C GLU A 51 -5.98 -10.67 5.24
N THR A 52 -5.35 -9.67 4.60
CA THR A 52 -4.34 -8.82 5.24
C THR A 52 -4.90 -8.09 6.47
N ARG A 53 -6.14 -7.62 6.39
CA ARG A 53 -6.84 -6.97 7.51
C ARG A 53 -7.03 -7.90 8.68
N GLU A 54 -7.45 -9.14 8.44
CA GLU A 54 -7.63 -10.15 9.48
C GLU A 54 -6.30 -10.50 10.14
N GLN A 55 -5.25 -10.70 9.36
CA GLN A 55 -3.89 -10.93 9.86
C GLN A 55 -3.39 -9.78 10.73
N ILE A 56 -3.54 -8.53 10.28
CA ILE A 56 -3.12 -7.35 11.07
C ILE A 56 -3.91 -7.29 12.39
N THR A 57 -5.22 -7.51 12.33
CA THR A 57 -6.08 -7.46 13.52
C THR A 57 -5.70 -8.56 14.51
N LEU A 58 -5.44 -9.78 14.04
CA LEU A 58 -4.99 -10.90 14.86
C LEU A 58 -3.66 -10.56 15.54
N HIS A 59 -2.64 -10.14 14.78
CA HIS A 59 -1.32 -9.83 15.34
C HIS A 59 -1.37 -8.66 16.33
N LEU A 60 -2.15 -7.62 16.03
CA LEU A 60 -2.37 -6.52 16.98
C LEU A 60 -3.09 -7.00 18.25
N GLY A 61 -4.02 -7.95 18.14
CA GLY A 61 -4.64 -8.59 19.29
C GLY A 61 -3.65 -9.40 20.13
N LEU A 62 -2.78 -10.17 19.49
CA LEU A 62 -1.72 -10.90 20.20
C LEU A 62 -0.78 -9.95 20.94
N ALA A 63 -0.41 -8.83 20.32
CA ALA A 63 0.53 -7.86 20.90
C ALA A 63 -0.09 -6.99 22.00
N TYR A 64 -1.33 -6.51 21.81
CA TYR A 64 -1.93 -5.45 22.63
C TYR A 64 -3.21 -5.86 23.36
N SER A 65 -3.60 -7.14 23.36
CA SER A 65 -4.84 -7.61 24.02
C SER A 65 -4.96 -7.24 25.50
N LYS A 66 -3.85 -7.05 26.21
CA LYS A 66 -3.84 -6.63 27.62
C LYS A 66 -4.00 -5.13 27.83
N GLU A 67 -3.75 -4.33 26.79
CA GLU A 67 -3.68 -2.86 26.87
C GLU A 67 -4.79 -2.16 26.07
N LYS A 68 -5.39 -2.85 25.08
CA LYS A 68 -6.33 -2.27 24.14
C LYS A 68 -7.57 -3.13 23.98
N SER A 69 -8.71 -2.47 23.92
CA SER A 69 -9.97 -3.10 23.55
C SER A 69 -9.97 -3.54 22.08
N LEU A 70 -10.87 -4.47 21.72
CA LEU A 70 -11.07 -4.90 20.34
C LEU A 70 -11.38 -3.71 19.40
N LYS A 71 -12.15 -2.73 19.87
CA LYS A 71 -12.48 -1.52 19.10
C LYS A 71 -11.23 -0.72 18.76
N GLU A 72 -10.31 -0.56 19.72
CA GLU A 72 -9.04 0.15 19.50
C GLU A 72 -8.11 -0.64 18.59
N ILE A 73 -8.07 -1.97 18.71
CA ILE A 73 -7.30 -2.84 17.81
C ILE A 73 -7.80 -2.70 16.36
N LEU A 74 -9.12 -2.68 16.14
CA LEU A 74 -9.71 -2.48 14.81
C LEU A 74 -9.42 -1.06 14.27
N ALA A 75 -9.46 -0.04 15.12
CA ALA A 75 -9.08 1.31 14.73
C ALA A 75 -7.59 1.39 14.36
N LEU A 76 -6.73 0.73 15.13
CA LEU A 76 -5.30 0.67 14.87
C LEU A 76 -5.00 -0.09 13.58
N SER A 77 -5.72 -1.18 13.29
CA SER A 77 -5.63 -1.92 12.03
C SER A 77 -5.90 -1.01 10.82
N LYS A 78 -6.95 -0.17 10.88
CA LYS A 78 -7.24 0.83 9.83
C LYS A 78 -6.12 1.87 9.67
N GLU A 79 -5.57 2.34 10.79
CA GLU A 79 -4.46 3.30 10.74
C GLU A 79 -3.19 2.67 10.19
N THR A 80 -2.90 1.40 10.51
CA THR A 80 -1.80 0.63 9.92
C THR A 80 -1.91 0.60 8.39
N PHE A 81 -3.09 0.34 7.83
CA PHE A 81 -3.31 0.38 6.38
C PHE A 81 -3.03 1.75 5.76
N LYS A 82 -3.48 2.83 6.41
CA LYS A 82 -3.15 4.20 5.98
C LYS A 82 -1.63 4.43 5.99
N MET A 83 -0.94 3.97 7.01
CA MET A 83 0.51 4.11 7.14
C MET A 83 1.26 3.25 6.13
N LEU A 84 0.80 2.03 5.83
CA LEU A 84 1.33 1.20 4.75
C LEU A 84 1.22 1.90 3.38
N GLY A 85 0.08 2.54 3.10
CA GLY A 85 -0.09 3.35 1.90
C GLY A 85 0.91 4.50 1.84
N LYS A 86 1.10 5.25 2.92
CA LYS A 86 2.11 6.31 3.00
C LYS A 86 3.54 5.80 2.78
N ASN A 87 3.91 4.70 3.43
CA ASN A 87 5.23 4.09 3.28
C ASN A 87 5.48 3.67 1.83
N ALA A 88 4.48 3.07 1.16
CA ALA A 88 4.58 2.75 -0.26
C ALA A 88 4.74 4.01 -1.13
N GLY A 89 4.05 5.10 -0.77
CA GLY A 89 4.22 6.41 -1.40
C GLY A 89 5.64 6.97 -1.26
N ASP A 90 6.24 6.87 -0.06
CA ASP A 90 7.65 7.28 0.15
C ASP A 90 8.61 6.40 -0.68
N VAL A 91 8.38 5.08 -0.77
CA VAL A 91 9.19 4.18 -1.63
C VAL A 91 9.14 4.59 -3.10
N LEU A 92 7.98 5.02 -3.61
CA LEU A 92 7.84 5.51 -4.98
C LEU A 92 8.54 6.85 -5.25
N ARG A 93 8.95 7.57 -4.21
CA ARG A 93 9.65 8.85 -4.31
C ARG A 93 11.17 8.72 -4.10
N ALA A 94 11.66 7.55 -3.70
CA ALA A 94 13.07 7.27 -3.45
C ALA A 94 13.93 7.27 -4.73
#